data_AF-A0A963A908-F1
#
_entry.id   AF-A0A963A908-F1
#
_cell.length_a   1.000
_cell.length_b   1.000
_cell.length_c   1.000
_cell.angle_alpha   90.00
_cell.angle_beta   90.00
_cell.angle_gamma   90.00
#
_symmetry.space_group_name_H-M   'P 1'
#
loop_
_entity.id
_entity.type
_entity.pdbx_description
1 polymer ?
#
loop_
_entity_poly.entity_id
_entity_poly.type
_entity_poly.pdbx_seq_one_letter_code
_entity_poly.pdbx_strand_id
1 'polypeptide(L)' 'MLECADGSLYTGVARDLDRRLRQHNGLLAGGPRYTSGRRPVQLRWAAPAASRGAAQQREAAIKKLSPTAKWRLVAAGLR' A
#
# COMPACT_ATOMS: atom_id res chain seq x y z
N MET A 1 2.57 -0.60 0.43
CA MET A 1 1.62 -1.56 1.04
C MET A 1 1.21 -1.01 2.38
N LEU A 2 -0.10 -0.93 2.60
CA LEU A 2 -0.69 -0.40 3.82
C LEU A 2 -1.35 -1.54 4.57
N GLU A 3 -1.18 -1.59 5.88
CA GLU A 3 -2.00 -2.43 6.76
C GLU A 3 -3.21 -1.63 7.21
N CYS A 4 -4.39 -2.24 7.09
CA CYS A 4 -5.65 -1.73 7.57
C CYS A 4 -5.90 -2.16 9.03
N ALA A 5 -6.82 -1.48 9.72
CA ALA A 5 -7.16 -1.80 11.10
C ALA A 5 -7.71 -3.22 11.32
N ASP A 6 -8.21 -3.87 10.28
CA ASP A 6 -8.69 -5.26 10.31
C ASP A 6 -7.60 -6.30 9.98
N GLY A 7 -6.33 -5.88 9.92
CA GLY A 7 -5.19 -6.74 9.57
C GLY A 7 -5.08 -7.06 8.08
N SER A 8 -5.96 -6.52 7.22
CA SER A 8 -5.83 -6.70 5.77
C SER A 8 -4.75 -5.81 5.17
N LEU A 9 -4.12 -6.28 4.07
CA LEU A 9 -3.09 -5.53 3.35
C LEU A 9 -3.64 -4.91 2.06
N TYR A 10 -3.57 -3.58 1.96
CA TYR A 10 -3.83 -2.84 0.74
C TYR A 10 -2.54 -2.61 -0.06
N THR A 11 -2.58 -2.90 -1.36
CA THR A 11 -1.45 -2.70 -2.27
C THR A 11 -1.81 -1.65 -3.32
N GLY A 12 -0.94 -0.66 -3.49
CA GLY A 12 -1.08 0.43 -4.46
C GLY A 12 0.25 1.11 -4.75
N VAL A 13 0.25 1.97 -5.78
CA VAL A 13 1.38 2.84 -6.15
C VAL A 13 1.11 4.28 -5.74
N ALA A 14 2.18 5.02 -5.44
CA ALA A 14 2.12 6.44 -5.09
C ALA A 14 3.34 7.17 -5.64
N ARG A 15 3.18 8.44 -6.01
CA ARG A 15 4.31 9.36 -6.29
C ARG A 15 4.81 10.04 -5.02
N ASP A 16 3.90 10.27 -4.08
CA ASP A 16 4.14 10.89 -2.79
C ASP A 16 3.45 10.00 -1.75
N LEU A 17 4.27 9.33 -0.93
CA LEU A 17 3.80 8.38 0.07
C LEU A 17 3.02 9.06 1.19
N ASP A 18 3.48 10.23 1.65
CA ASP A 18 2.89 10.94 2.78
C ASP A 18 1.53 11.53 2.43
N ARG A 19 1.43 12.16 1.25
CA ARG A 19 0.14 12.59 0.72
C ARG A 19 -0.80 11.39 0.56
N ARG A 20 -0.32 10.29 0.00
CA ARG A 20 -1.15 9.10 -0.21
C ARG A 20 -1.62 8.49 1.11
N LEU A 21 -0.76 8.39 2.11
CA LEU A 21 -1.09 7.88 3.44
C LEU A 21 -2.17 8.73 4.11
N ARG A 22 -2.03 10.07 4.06
CA ARG A 22 -3.04 11.01 4.56
C ARG A 22 -4.39 10.84 3.85
N GLN A 23 -4.40 10.64 2.54
CA GLN A 23 -5.63 10.35 1.79
C GLN A 23 -6.31 9.05 2.24
N HIS A 24 -5.54 7.97 2.39
CA HIS A 24 -6.10 6.69 2.84
C HIS A 24 -6.63 6.74 4.29
N ASN A 25 -6.03 7.57 5.14
CA ASN A 25 -6.51 7.85 6.49
C ASN A 25 -7.66 8.88 6.54
N GLY A 26 -8.06 9.45 5.40
CA GLY A 26 -9.15 10.43 5.32
C GLY A 26 -8.80 11.80 5.88
N LEU A 27 -7.51 12.08 6.08
CA LEU A 27 -7.00 13.41 6.43
C LEU A 27 -6.97 14.34 5.21
N LEU A 28 -7.01 13.78 4.00
CA LEU A 28 -7.10 14.49 2.73
C LEU A 28 -8.12 13.78 1.82
N ALA A 29 -8.74 14.55 0.92
CA ALA A 29 -9.62 14.00 -0.11
C ALA A 29 -8.87 13.08 -1.11
N GLY A 30 -9.58 12.12 -1.69
CA GLY A 30 -9.05 11.22 -2.73
C GLY A 30 -8.57 9.84 -2.23
N GLY A 31 -8.91 9.46 -1.00
CA GLY A 31 -8.74 8.09 -0.50
C GLY A 31 -9.77 7.11 -1.10
N PRO A 32 -9.40 5.86 -1.39
CA PRO A 32 -10.34 4.88 -1.94
C PRO A 32 -11.36 4.38 -0.90
N ARG A 33 -12.56 4.02 -1.38
CA ARG A 33 -13.63 3.43 -0.56
C ARG A 33 -13.19 2.19 0.22
N TYR A 34 -12.26 1.41 -0.33
CA TYR A 34 -11.77 0.20 0.33
C TYR A 34 -11.15 0.49 1.71
N THR A 35 -10.30 1.51 1.82
CA THR A 35 -9.64 1.83 3.09
C THR A 35 -10.51 2.71 3.98
N SER A 36 -11.52 3.41 3.46
CA SER A 36 -12.32 4.34 4.26
C SER A 36 -13.05 3.65 5.42
N GLY A 37 -13.50 2.41 5.27
CA GLY A 37 -14.10 1.61 6.35
C GLY A 37 -13.10 0.83 7.22
N ARG A 38 -11.79 0.92 6.93
CA ARG A 38 -10.74 0.08 7.54
C ARG A 38 -9.57 0.91 8.09
N ARG A 39 -9.87 2.16 8.43
CA ARG A 39 -8.93 3.11 9.06
C ARG A 39 -8.78 2.78 10.55
N PRO A 40 -7.66 3.18 11.19
CA PRO A 40 -6.48 3.78 10.57
C PRO A 40 -5.71 2.77 9.72
N VAL A 41 -5.00 3.28 8.70
CA VAL A 41 -4.06 2.48 7.92
C VAL A 41 -2.62 2.91 8.22
N GLN A 42 -1.70 1.95 8.21
CA GLN A 42 -0.28 2.15 8.49
C GLN A 42 0.58 1.75 7.30
N LEU A 43 1.63 2.51 6.99
CA LEU A 43 2.60 2.13 5.98
C LEU A 43 3.47 1.00 6.52
N ARG A 44 3.43 -0.17 5.88
CA ARG A 44 4.22 -1.34 6.26
C ARG A 44 5.37 -1.65 5.31
N TRP A 45 5.22 -1.28 4.05
CA TRP A 45 6.23 -1.54 3.03
C TRP A 45 6.11 -0.54 1.89
N ALA A 46 7.23 -0.07 1.37
CA ALA A 46 7.32 0.69 0.13
C ALA A 46 8.59 0.23 -0.61
N ALA A 47 8.65 0.55 -1.91
CA ALA A 47 9.86 0.39 -2.70
C ALA A 47 9.85 1.38 -3.87
N PRO A 48 10.97 2.04 -4.19
CA PRO A 48 11.06 2.93 -5.34
C PRO A 48 10.92 2.16 -6.66
N ALA A 49 10.48 2.84 -7.70
CA ALA A 49 10.37 2.31 -9.04
C ALA A 49 10.85 3.35 -10.06
N ALA A 50 11.58 2.89 -11.09
CA ALA A 50 12.18 3.76 -12.10
C ALA A 50 11.15 4.49 -12.98
N SER A 51 9.92 3.96 -13.09
CA SER A 51 8.86 4.56 -13.88
C SER A 51 7.48 4.17 -13.36
N ARG A 52 6.44 4.88 -13.82
CA ARG A 52 5.04 4.51 -13.56
C ARG A 52 4.74 3.09 -14.03
N GLY A 53 5.24 2.70 -15.21
CA GLY A 53 5.05 1.35 -15.76
C GLY A 53 5.69 0.28 -14.87
N ALA A 54 6.93 0.50 -14.43
CA ALA A 54 7.62 -0.42 -13.53
C ALA A 54 6.87 -0.55 -12.18
N ALA A 55 6.35 0.56 -11.65
CA ALA A 55 5.56 0.55 -10.41
C ALA A 55 4.27 -0.28 -10.57
N GLN A 56 3.54 -0.10 -11.67
CA GLN A 56 2.29 -0.82 -11.95
C GLN A 56 2.52 -2.32 -12.20
N GLN A 57 3.59 -2.69 -12.92
CA GLN A 57 3.96 -4.09 -13.10
C GLN A 57 4.27 -4.77 -11.77
N ARG A 58 5.04 -4.10 -10.90
CA ARG A 58 5.33 -4.59 -9.54
C ARG A 58 4.06 -4.70 -8.70
N GLU A 59 3.18 -3.70 -8.75
CA GLU A 59 1.89 -3.73 -8.06
C GLU A 59 1.04 -4.92 -8.50
N ALA A 60 0.97 -5.19 -9.80
CA ALA A 60 0.24 -6.33 -10.36
C ALA A 60 0.83 -7.67 -9.89
N ALA A 61 2.16 -7.80 -9.88
CA ALA A 61 2.83 -8.99 -9.34
C ALA A 61 2.52 -9.19 -7.85
N ILE A 62 2.63 -8.13 -7.04
CA ILE A 62 2.34 -8.18 -5.60
C ILE A 62 0.87 -8.52 -5.34
N LYS A 63 -0.08 -7.99 -6.14
CA LYS A 63 -1.51 -8.29 -5.96
C LYS A 63 -1.82 -9.78 -6.08
N LYS A 64 -1.12 -10.50 -6.96
CA LYS A 64 -1.23 -11.95 -7.17
C LYS A 64 -0.63 -12.80 -6.04
N LEU A 65 0.19 -12.21 -5.17
CA LEU A 65 0.78 -12.93 -4.04
C LEU A 65 -0.27 -13.31 -3.01
N SER A 66 -0.05 -14.47 -2.36
CA SER A 66 -0.83 -14.88 -1.20
C SER A 66 -0.64 -13.89 -0.03
N PRO A 67 -1.58 -13.84 0.93
CA PRO A 67 -1.44 -13.00 2.13
C PRO A 67 -0.10 -13.24 2.85
N THR A 68 0.30 -14.50 3.01
CA THR A 68 1.58 -14.87 3.65
C THR A 68 2.78 -14.32 2.88
N ALA A 69 2.77 -14.39 1.55
CA ALA A 69 3.86 -13.85 0.74
C ALA A 69 3.94 -12.31 0.82
N LYS A 70 2.81 -11.62 0.93
CA LYS A 70 2.77 -10.16 1.16
C LYS A 70 3.35 -9.80 2.53
N TRP A 71 3.01 -10.55 3.58
CA TRP A 71 3.60 -10.35 4.91
C TRP A 71 5.10 -10.63 4.96
N ARG A 72 5.60 -11.59 4.18
CA ARG A 72 7.05 -11.79 4.02
C ARG A 72 7.75 -10.58 3.42
N LEU A 73 7.13 -9.91 2.44
CA LEU A 73 7.67 -8.65 1.90
C LEU A 73 7.73 -7.56 2.97
N VAL A 74 6.67 -7.44 3.79
CA VAL A 74 6.65 -6.50 4.92
C VAL A 74 7.78 -6.82 5.92
N ALA A 75 7.94 -8.09 6.29
CA ALA A 75 8.99 -8.53 7.22
C ALA A 75 10.40 -8.33 6.68
N ALA A 76 10.58 -8.34 5.35
CA ALA A 76 11.87 -8.06 4.71
C ALA A 76 12.29 -6.56 4.76
N GLY A 77 11.47 -5.69 5.35
CA GLY A 77 11.78 -4.29 5.63
C GLY A 77 11.39 -3.31 4.51
N LEU A 78 11.35 -2.03 4.87
CA LEU A 78 11.20 -0.91 3.94
C LEU A 78 12.40 -0.89 2.98
N ARG A 79 12.13 -0.84 1.67
CA ARG A 79 13.14 -0.71 0.62
C ARG A 79 12.99 0.60 -0.14
#